data_AF-A0A6L9GF73-F1
#
_entry.id   AF-A0A6L9GF73-F1
#
_cell.length_a   1.000
_cell.length_b   1.000
_cell.length_c   1.000
_cell.angle_alpha   90.00
_cell.angle_beta   90.00
_cell.angle_gamma   90.00
#
_symmetry.space_group_name_H-M   'P 1'
#
loop_
_entity.id
_entity.type
_entity.pdbx_description
1 polymer ?
#
loop_
_entity_poly.entity_id
_entity_poly.type
_entity_poly.pdbx_seq_one_letter_code
_entity_poly.pdbx_strand_id
1 'polypeptide(L)'
;KLAQNPFALAQFQIDLWADSAKAWAGAWTGEGEDSKDRRFRDGRWTSDPVSRGLRDVHLAIEGAADRLIETLPEGDKDSLRVRFYTRQLLSALSPSNYLALNPAARERFLETDGRSLLDGFRNLLDDLERGDGRL
;
A
#
# COMPACT_ATOMS: atom_id res chain seq x y z
N LYS A 1 23.10 -5.97 -8.94
CA LYS A 1 23.56 -7.28 -8.41
C LYS A 1 23.40 -7.37 -6.88
N LEU A 2 22.27 -6.93 -6.31
CA LEU A 2 22.07 -6.91 -4.85
C LEU A 2 22.03 -8.31 -4.24
N ALA A 3 21.40 -9.28 -4.91
CA ALA A 3 21.40 -10.69 -4.49
C ALA A 3 22.77 -11.38 -4.57
N GLN A 4 23.74 -10.82 -5.30
CA GLN A 4 25.10 -11.36 -5.40
C GLN A 4 26.07 -10.69 -4.43
N ASN A 5 25.63 -9.63 -3.73
CA ASN A 5 26.41 -8.93 -2.71
C ASN A 5 25.69 -9.08 -1.37
N PRO A 6 26.08 -10.06 -0.53
CA PRO A 6 25.40 -10.33 0.74
C PRO A 6 25.42 -9.13 1.70
N PHE A 7 26.46 -8.28 1.62
CA PHE A 7 26.54 -7.07 2.44
C PHE A 7 25.54 -6.01 1.98
N ALA A 8 25.40 -5.79 0.67
CA ALA A 8 24.41 -4.84 0.15
C ALA A 8 22.98 -5.29 0.45
N LEU A 9 22.70 -6.59 0.40
CA LEU A 9 21.40 -7.14 0.80
C LEU A 9 21.13 -6.95 2.29
N ALA A 10 22.11 -7.22 3.15
CA ALA A 10 21.98 -7.01 4.59
C ALA A 10 21.74 -5.52 4.92
N GLN A 11 22.48 -4.61 4.28
CA GLN A 11 22.28 -3.17 4.47
C GLN A 11 20.87 -2.74 4.06
N PHE A 12 20.39 -3.19 2.89
CA PHE A 12 19.03 -2.91 2.45
C PHE A 12 17.98 -3.40 3.44
N GLN A 13 18.16 -4.61 4.01
CA GLN A 13 17.24 -5.15 5.01
C GLN A 13 17.25 -4.32 6.30
N ILE A 14 18.44 -3.91 6.77
CA ILE A 14 18.59 -3.05 7.95
C ILE A 14 17.91 -1.71 7.72
N ASP A 15 18.17 -1.07 6.58
CA ASP A 15 17.58 0.22 6.22
C ASP A 15 16.06 0.13 6.14
N LEU A 16 15.52 -0.92 5.50
CA LEU A 16 14.08 -1.15 5.42
C LEU A 16 13.44 -1.31 6.80
N TRP A 17 14.06 -2.08 7.69
CA TRP A 17 13.57 -2.25 9.06
C TRP A 17 13.64 -0.95 9.85
N ALA A 18 14.73 -0.20 9.73
CA ALA A 18 14.90 1.09 10.40
C ALA A 18 13.89 2.13 9.92
N ASP A 19 13.72 2.26 8.59
CA ASP A 19 12.74 3.17 7.98
C ASP A 19 11.31 2.81 8.40
N SER A 20 10.97 1.52 8.40
CA SER A 20 9.64 1.04 8.83
C SER A 20 9.39 1.29 10.32
N ALA A 21 10.39 1.02 11.18
CA ALA A 21 10.28 1.28 12.61
C ALA A 21 10.16 2.78 12.90
N LYS A 22 10.92 3.62 12.19
CA LYS A 22 10.83 5.08 12.28
C LYS A 22 9.46 5.58 11.82
N ALA A 23 8.93 5.08 10.70
CA ALA A 23 7.60 5.41 10.21
C ALA A 23 6.53 5.06 11.25
N TRP A 24 6.60 3.85 11.82
CA TRP A 24 5.67 3.43 12.86
C TRP A 24 5.77 4.28 14.13
N ALA A 25 6.99 4.59 14.60
CA ALA A 25 7.19 5.41 15.78
C ALA A 25 6.72 6.86 15.58
N GLY A 26 7.07 7.48 14.44
CA GLY A 26 6.63 8.83 14.08
C GLY A 26 5.11 8.95 14.01
N ALA A 27 4.44 7.86 13.64
CA ALA A 27 2.98 7.84 13.62
C ALA A 27 2.34 8.10 14.99
N TRP A 28 3.01 7.78 16.10
CA TRP A 28 2.52 8.07 17.45
C TRP A 28 2.85 9.48 17.92
N THR A 29 3.90 10.10 17.39
CA THR A 29 4.28 11.49 17.74
C THR A 29 3.58 12.54 16.89
N GLY A 30 2.91 12.12 15.79
CA GLY A 30 2.36 13.07 14.82
C GLY A 30 3.41 13.61 13.86
N GLU A 31 4.65 13.13 13.94
CA GLU A 31 5.71 13.45 13.01
C GLU A 31 5.54 12.62 11.73
N GLY A 32 5.43 13.32 10.60
CA GLY A 32 5.28 12.70 9.29
C GLY A 32 4.80 13.73 8.27
N GLU A 33 5.11 13.51 6.99
CA GLU A 33 4.57 14.32 5.91
C GLU A 33 3.15 13.85 5.54
N ASP A 34 2.31 14.79 5.12
CA ASP A 34 1.04 14.43 4.48
C ASP A 34 1.32 13.71 3.15
N SER A 35 0.71 12.54 2.99
CA SER A 35 0.84 11.78 1.76
C SER A 35 0.07 12.44 0.62
N LYS A 36 0.74 12.66 -0.52
CA LYS A 36 0.11 13.07 -1.78
C LYS A 36 -0.57 11.89 -2.51
N ASP A 37 -0.43 10.68 -1.99
CA ASP A 37 -0.99 9.49 -2.60
C ASP A 37 -2.52 9.48 -2.43
N ARG A 38 -3.22 9.36 -3.56
CA ARG A 38 -4.68 9.36 -3.64
C ARG A 38 -5.33 8.22 -2.85
N ARG A 39 -4.61 7.14 -2.56
CA ARG A 39 -5.04 6.02 -1.70
C ARG A 39 -5.24 6.45 -0.25
N PHE A 40 -4.51 7.48 0.19
CA PHE A 40 -4.46 7.94 1.57
C PHE A 40 -5.04 9.35 1.76
N ARG A 41 -5.93 9.79 0.85
CA ARG A 41 -6.50 11.15 0.83
C ARG A 41 -7.48 11.46 1.97
N ASP A 42 -8.07 10.42 2.57
CA ASP A 42 -9.01 10.60 3.69
C ASP A 42 -8.23 11.10 4.90
N GLY A 43 -8.70 12.18 5.55
CA GLY A 43 -7.99 12.83 6.65
C GLY A 43 -7.67 11.90 7.82
N ARG A 44 -8.39 10.78 7.98
CA ARG A 44 -8.09 9.77 9.02
C ARG A 44 -6.78 9.04 8.81
N TRP A 45 -6.28 8.96 7.58
CA TRP A 45 -4.93 8.47 7.32
C TRP A 45 -3.85 9.39 7.92
N THR A 46 -4.17 10.66 8.16
CA THR A 46 -3.30 11.58 8.88
C THR A 46 -3.71 11.71 10.35
N SER A 47 -4.98 11.67 10.73
CA SER A 47 -5.37 11.96 12.13
C SER A 47 -5.31 10.77 13.09
N ASP A 48 -5.51 9.54 12.61
CA ASP A 48 -5.47 8.32 13.43
C ASP A 48 -4.04 7.72 13.44
N PRO A 49 -3.38 7.58 14.60
CA PRO A 49 -2.00 7.09 14.68
C PRO A 49 -1.78 5.72 14.04
N VAL A 50 -2.72 4.79 14.18
CA VAL A 50 -2.60 3.44 13.61
C VAL A 50 -2.69 3.50 12.09
N SER A 51 -3.68 4.22 11.55
CA SER A 51 -3.86 4.41 10.11
C SER A 51 -2.67 5.12 9.49
N ARG A 52 -2.16 6.18 10.17
CA ARG A 52 -0.94 6.90 9.79
C ARG A 52 0.27 5.97 9.72
N GLY A 53 0.47 5.14 10.75
CA GLY A 53 1.57 4.17 10.80
C GLY A 53 1.49 3.13 9.68
N LEU A 54 0.31 2.57 9.42
CA LEU A 54 0.10 1.62 8.32
C LEU A 54 0.41 2.25 6.96
N ARG A 55 -0.02 3.49 6.74
CA ARG A 55 0.30 4.28 5.53
C ARG A 55 1.79 4.49 5.40
N ASP A 56 2.44 5.02 6.43
CA ASP A 56 3.84 5.46 6.34
C ASP A 56 4.80 4.28 6.21
N VAL A 57 4.52 3.15 6.90
CA VAL A 57 5.26 1.89 6.70
C VAL A 57 5.09 1.38 5.26
N HIS A 58 3.87 1.41 4.74
CA HIS A 58 3.61 0.99 3.35
C HIS A 58 4.38 1.86 2.34
N LEU A 59 4.37 3.18 2.51
CA LEU A 59 5.11 4.12 1.65
C LEU A 59 6.63 3.95 1.79
N ALA A 60 7.14 3.64 2.99
CA ALA A 60 8.55 3.33 3.20
C ALA A 60 8.97 2.07 2.42
N ILE A 61 8.15 1.01 2.45
CA ILE A 61 8.38 -0.21 1.67
C ILE A 61 8.35 0.08 0.17
N GLU A 62 7.37 0.85 -0.32
CA GLU A 62 7.29 1.25 -1.73
C GLU A 62 8.53 2.04 -2.15
N GLY A 63 8.94 3.04 -1.38
CA GLY A 63 10.14 3.82 -1.66
C GLY A 63 11.42 2.98 -1.66
N ALA A 64 11.54 2.01 -0.76
CA ALA A 64 12.66 1.06 -0.75
C ALA A 64 12.66 0.16 -2.00
N ALA A 65 11.49 -0.30 -2.43
CA ALA A 65 11.34 -1.11 -3.64
C ALA A 65 11.67 -0.31 -4.90
N ASP A 66 11.21 0.94 -5.01
CA ASP A 66 11.53 1.81 -6.14
C ASP A 66 13.04 2.02 -6.26
N ARG A 67 13.73 2.35 -5.15
CA ARG A 67 15.22 2.45 -5.12
C ARG A 67 15.89 1.18 -5.62
N LEU A 68 15.37 0.00 -5.25
CA LEU A 68 15.92 -1.28 -5.70
C LEU A 68 15.72 -1.47 -7.21
N ILE A 69 14.52 -1.20 -7.71
CA ILE A 69 14.17 -1.37 -9.12
C ILE A 69 14.91 -0.36 -10.01
N GLU A 70 15.23 0.84 -9.52
CA GLU A 70 16.07 1.82 -10.20
C GLU A 70 17.50 1.30 -10.49
N THR A 71 18.00 0.31 -9.72
CA THR A 71 19.31 -0.31 -9.98
C THR A 71 19.31 -1.33 -11.12
N LEU A 72 18.13 -1.66 -11.68
CA LEU A 72 18.01 -2.65 -12.74
C LEU A 72 18.40 -2.05 -14.11
N PRO A 73 18.99 -2.85 -15.02
CA PRO A 73 19.28 -2.41 -16.38
C PRO A 73 18.03 -1.88 -17.10
N GLU A 74 18.16 -0.72 -17.75
CA GLU A 74 17.10 -0.17 -18.60
C GLU A 74 16.93 -0.96 -19.90
N GLY A 75 15.70 -1.02 -20.42
CA GLY A 75 15.38 -1.65 -21.70
C GLY A 75 15.38 -3.18 -21.71
N ASP A 76 15.86 -3.84 -20.65
CA ASP A 76 15.79 -5.29 -20.51
C ASP A 76 14.37 -5.79 -20.18
N LYS A 77 13.94 -6.87 -20.85
CA LYS A 77 12.58 -7.41 -20.72
C LYS A 77 12.32 -7.97 -19.33
N ASP A 78 13.31 -8.58 -18.70
CA ASP A 78 13.15 -9.14 -17.36
C ASP A 78 13.18 -8.03 -16.30
N SER A 79 14.03 -7.01 -16.45
CA SER A 79 13.96 -5.78 -15.64
C SER A 79 12.57 -5.12 -15.69
N LEU A 80 11.97 -4.99 -16.88
CA LEU A 80 10.61 -4.45 -17.05
C LEU A 80 9.56 -5.31 -16.34
N ARG A 81 9.65 -6.63 -16.45
CA ARG A 81 8.75 -7.57 -15.74
C ARG A 81 8.88 -7.42 -14.24
N VAL A 82 10.10 -7.38 -13.69
CA VAL A 82 10.33 -7.19 -12.26
C VAL A 82 9.73 -5.87 -11.80
N ARG A 83 9.98 -4.76 -12.52
CA ARG A 83 9.37 -3.46 -12.21
C ARG A 83 7.85 -3.53 -12.19
N PHE A 84 7.25 -4.15 -13.20
CA PHE A 84 5.81 -4.28 -13.32
C PHE A 84 5.23 -5.08 -12.16
N TYR A 85 5.69 -6.32 -11.95
CA TYR A 85 5.12 -7.20 -10.93
C TYR A 85 5.36 -6.70 -9.50
N THR A 86 6.50 -6.06 -9.22
CA THR A 86 6.72 -5.46 -7.90
C THR A 86 5.73 -4.33 -7.64
N ARG A 87 5.47 -3.44 -8.61
CA ARG A 87 4.46 -2.37 -8.46
C ARG A 87 3.05 -2.93 -8.27
N GLN A 88 2.70 -3.99 -9.01
CA GLN A 88 1.40 -4.65 -8.84
C GLN A 88 1.27 -5.30 -7.46
N LEU A 89 2.32 -5.96 -6.97
CA LEU A 89 2.33 -6.56 -5.65
C LEU A 89 2.19 -5.50 -4.55
N LEU A 90 2.95 -4.41 -4.62
CA LEU A 90 2.86 -3.31 -3.66
C LEU A 90 1.48 -2.65 -3.71
N SER A 91 0.94 -2.44 -4.90
CA SER A 91 -0.41 -1.89 -5.06
C SER A 91 -1.47 -2.79 -4.42
N ALA A 92 -1.35 -4.11 -4.60
CA ALA A 92 -2.27 -5.10 -4.02
C ALA A 92 -2.17 -5.16 -2.49
N LEU A 93 -0.96 -5.06 -1.94
CA LEU A 93 -0.71 -5.09 -0.49
C LEU A 93 -1.05 -3.78 0.23
N SER A 94 -1.42 -2.72 -0.51
CA SER A 94 -1.77 -1.44 0.09
C SER A 94 -2.85 -1.60 1.17
N PRO A 95 -2.67 -1.03 2.38
CA PRO A 95 -3.64 -1.16 3.46
C PRO A 95 -5.00 -0.54 3.09
N SER A 96 -5.03 0.38 2.13
CA SER A 96 -6.25 0.98 1.60
C SER A 96 -7.21 -0.01 0.94
N ASN A 97 -6.72 -1.18 0.51
CA ASN A 97 -7.53 -2.22 -0.15
C ASN A 97 -8.33 -3.09 0.82
N TYR A 98 -8.00 -3.05 2.12
CA TYR A 98 -8.56 -3.98 3.10
C TYR A 98 -9.53 -3.25 4.03
N LEU A 99 -10.78 -3.72 4.10
CA LEU A 99 -11.83 -3.14 4.96
C LEU A 99 -11.35 -2.94 6.40
N ALA A 100 -10.67 -3.94 6.98
CA ALA A 100 -10.22 -3.89 8.38
C ALA A 100 -9.12 -2.84 8.65
N LEU A 101 -8.41 -2.39 7.61
CA LEU A 101 -7.29 -1.45 7.74
C LEU A 101 -7.65 -0.05 7.25
N ASN A 102 -8.59 0.07 6.32
CA ASN A 102 -9.00 1.34 5.74
C ASN A 102 -9.94 2.09 6.72
N PRO A 103 -9.53 3.24 7.30
CA PRO A 103 -10.34 3.96 8.28
C PRO A 103 -11.67 4.46 7.70
N ALA A 104 -11.69 4.86 6.43
CA ALA A 104 -12.91 5.32 5.78
C ALA A 104 -13.91 4.20 5.56
N ALA A 105 -13.42 3.04 5.13
CA ALA A 105 -14.26 1.87 4.92
C ALA A 105 -14.83 1.32 6.25
N ARG A 106 -14.02 1.29 7.31
CA ARG A 106 -14.47 0.89 8.66
C ARG A 106 -15.57 1.78 9.20
N GLU A 107 -15.38 3.09 9.12
CA GLU A 107 -16.40 4.02 9.58
C GLU A 107 -17.69 3.84 8.80
N ARG A 108 -17.60 3.78 7.47
CA ARG A 108 -18.79 3.60 6.64
C ARG A 108 -19.53 2.30 6.94
N PHE A 109 -18.79 1.24 7.24
CA PHE A 109 -19.35 -0.02 7.69
C PHE A 109 -20.13 0.14 9.01
N LEU A 110 -19.54 0.82 10.00
CA LEU A 110 -20.19 1.07 11.29
C LEU A 110 -21.43 1.98 11.14
N GLU A 111 -21.32 3.10 10.43
CA GLU A 111 -22.42 4.04 10.18
C GLU A 111 -23.64 3.40 9.49
N THR A 112 -23.41 2.34 8.71
CA THR A 112 -24.46 1.69 7.93
C THR A 112 -24.91 0.36 8.51
N ASP A 113 -24.40 -0.04 9.68
CA ASP A 113 -24.57 -1.39 10.22
C ASP A 113 -24.24 -2.47 9.18
N GLY A 114 -23.23 -2.22 8.34
CA GLY A 114 -22.78 -3.08 7.26
C GLY A 114 -23.60 -3.05 5.96
N ARG A 115 -24.68 -2.26 5.87
CA ARG A 115 -25.51 -2.18 4.66
C ARG A 115 -24.72 -1.73 3.43
N SER A 116 -23.73 -0.85 3.57
CA SER A 116 -22.92 -0.40 2.43
C SER A 116 -22.17 -1.54 1.73
N LEU A 117 -21.76 -2.58 2.46
CA LEU A 117 -21.10 -3.74 1.87
C LEU A 117 -22.09 -4.63 1.11
N LEU A 118 -23.28 -4.83 1.68
CA LEU A 118 -24.34 -5.59 1.03
C LEU A 118 -24.77 -4.93 -0.29
N ASP A 119 -24.93 -3.60 -0.27
CA ASP A 119 -25.26 -2.82 -1.45
C ASP A 119 -24.13 -2.90 -2.50
N GLY A 120 -22.87 -2.80 -2.08
CA GLY A 120 -21.71 -2.96 -2.98
C GLY A 120 -21.64 -4.34 -3.61
N PHE A 121 -21.91 -5.41 -2.85
CA PHE A 121 -21.96 -6.77 -3.37
C PHE A 121 -23.13 -6.97 -4.34
N ARG A 122 -24.30 -6.40 -4.02
CA ARG A 122 -25.45 -6.42 -4.94
C ARG A 122 -25.12 -5.72 -6.25
N ASN A 123 -24.49 -4.56 -6.20
CA ASN A 123 -24.06 -3.85 -7.40
C ASN A 123 -23.07 -4.69 -8.22
N LEU A 124 -22.10 -5.36 -7.57
CA LEU A 124 -21.18 -6.26 -8.26
C LEU A 124 -21.91 -7.41 -8.97
N LEU A 125 -22.90 -8.03 -8.33
CA LEU A 125 -23.71 -9.08 -8.95
C LEU A 125 -24.52 -8.55 -10.13
N ASP A 126 -25.21 -7.42 -9.95
CA ASP A 126 -25.97 -6.75 -11.01
C ASP A 126 -25.07 -6.42 -12.21
N ASP A 127 -23.85 -5.96 -11.98
CA ASP A 127 -22.88 -5.63 -13.03
C ASP A 127 -22.37 -6.88 -13.76
N LEU A 128 -22.16 -7.99 -13.04
CA LEU A 128 -21.79 -9.28 -13.65
C LEU A 128 -22.93 -9.86 -14.50
N GLU A 129 -24.18 -9.73 -14.04
CA GLU A 129 -25.37 -10.16 -14.76
C GLU A 129 -25.63 -9.32 -16.03
N ARG A 130 -25.39 -8.01 -15.97
CA ARG A 130 -25.56 -7.10 -17.13
C ARG A 130 -24.39 -7.15 -18.12
N GLY A 131 -23.20 -7.51 -17.66
CA GLY A 131 -21.95 -7.40 -18.42
C GLY A 131 -21.45 -8.68 -19.09
N ASP A 132 -22.20 -9.80 -19.09
CA ASP A 132 -21.71 -11.13 -19.52
C ASP A 132 -20.36 -11.51 -18.84
N GLY A 133 -20.12 -11.03 -17.62
CA GLY A 133 -18.85 -11.25 -16.90
C GLY A 133 -17.64 -10.44 -17.36
N ARG A 134 -17.83 -9.34 -18.12
CA ARG A 134 -16.74 -8.40 -18.45
C ARG A 134 -16.82 -7.15 -17.58
N LEU A 135 -15.85 -7.01 -16.66
CA LEU A 135 -15.54 -5.77 -15.95
C LEU A 135 -14.58 -4.90 -16.77
#